data_AF-A0A947FTR8-F1
#
_entry.id   AF-A0A947FTR8-F1
#
_cell.length_a   1.000
_cell.length_b   1.000
_cell.length_c   1.000
_cell.angle_alpha   90.00
_cell.angle_beta   90.00
_cell.angle_gamma   90.00
#
_symmetry.space_group_name_H-M   'P 1'
#
loop_
_entity.id
_entity.type
_entity.pdbx_description
1 polymer ?
#
loop_
_entity_poly.entity_id
_entity_poly.type
_entity_poly.pdbx_seq_one_letter_code
_entity_poly.pdbx_strand_id
1 'polypeptide(L)'
;MTDENKTTSYTLRPTKWEIYPNDQDYYQDLTTTIEIEDGGAGEFVKLSQELSGEGKISIDREEWPIVRKAIDTVFAEIAKNEHNSKKPA
;
A
#
# COMPACT_ATOMS: atom_id res chain seq x y z
N MET A 1 19.05 -42.50 -23.61
CA MET A 1 18.01 -41.51 -23.28
C MET A 1 18.58 -40.73 -22.10
N THR A 2 19.24 -39.61 -22.36
CA THR A 2 19.93 -38.83 -21.34
C THR A 2 18.93 -37.89 -20.69
N ASP A 3 18.75 -38.03 -19.38
CA ASP A 3 18.06 -37.07 -18.52
C ASP A 3 18.70 -35.70 -18.69
N GLU A 4 17.95 -34.78 -19.30
CA GLU A 4 18.32 -33.38 -19.41
C GLU A 4 18.26 -32.78 -18.00
N ASN A 5 19.42 -32.43 -17.48
CA ASN A 5 19.61 -31.81 -16.17
C ASN A 5 19.00 -30.40 -16.18
N LYS A 6 17.69 -30.29 -16.02
CA LYS A 6 16.96 -29.03 -16.00
C LYS A 6 17.34 -28.27 -14.73
N THR A 7 18.22 -27.27 -14.89
CA THR A 7 18.61 -26.39 -13.79
C THR A 7 17.41 -25.52 -13.41
N THR A 8 16.96 -25.62 -12.16
CA THR A 8 15.85 -24.80 -11.65
C THR A 8 16.26 -23.32 -11.61
N SER A 9 15.52 -22.46 -12.31
CA SER A 9 15.67 -21.00 -12.22
C SER A 9 14.79 -20.45 -11.11
N TYR A 10 15.34 -19.58 -10.26
CA TYR A 10 14.62 -18.91 -9.18
C TYR A 10 14.33 -17.45 -9.54
N THR A 11 13.15 -16.95 -9.16
CA THR A 11 12.77 -15.55 -9.32
C THR A 11 12.54 -14.93 -7.93
N LEU A 12 13.12 -13.76 -7.70
CA LEU A 12 12.84 -12.94 -6.52
C LEU A 12 11.77 -11.90 -6.87
N ARG A 13 10.73 -11.81 -6.06
CA ARG A 13 9.65 -10.83 -6.20
C ARG A 13 9.32 -10.24 -4.82
N PRO A 14 9.47 -8.93 -4.62
CA PRO A 14 8.96 -8.27 -3.43
C PRO A 14 7.42 -8.31 -3.43
N THR A 15 6.84 -8.68 -2.30
CA THR A 15 5.38 -8.75 -2.11
C THR A 15 4.88 -7.93 -0.93
N LYS A 16 5.77 -7.39 -0.09
CA LYS A 16 5.40 -6.61 1.11
C LYS A 16 6.35 -5.42 1.31
N TRP A 17 5.77 -4.28 1.65
CA TRP A 17 6.45 -3.03 1.99
C TRP A 17 5.84 -2.43 3.25
N GLU A 18 6.65 -1.71 4.02
CA GLU A 18 6.22 -1.03 5.25
C GLU A 18 6.67 0.43 5.20
N ILE A 19 5.78 1.33 5.60
CA ILE A 19 6.01 2.78 5.68
C ILE A 19 5.80 3.20 7.14
N TYR A 20 6.82 3.81 7.73
CA TYR A 20 6.81 4.28 9.11
C TYR A 20 7.66 5.57 9.27
N PRO A 21 7.43 6.38 10.31
CA PRO A 21 8.23 7.58 10.58
C PRO A 21 9.71 7.23 10.87
N ASN A 22 10.65 7.96 10.23
CA ASN A 22 12.09 7.71 10.38
C ASN A 22 12.65 8.02 11.78
N ASP A 23 11.90 8.75 12.60
CA ASP A 23 12.32 9.30 13.90
C ASP A 23 11.78 8.50 15.09
N GLN A 24 11.04 7.42 14.84
CA GLN A 24 10.50 6.54 15.87
C GLN A 24 11.01 5.10 15.68
N ASP A 25 11.62 4.53 16.72
CA ASP A 25 12.06 3.13 16.73
C ASP A 25 10.88 2.20 16.42
N TYR A 26 10.80 1.70 15.19
CA TYR A 26 9.86 0.66 14.70
C TYR A 26 8.53 0.58 15.48
N TYR A 27 7.86 1.71 15.69
CA TYR A 27 6.59 1.74 16.42
C TYR A 27 5.53 1.17 15.48
N GLN A 28 5.20 -0.10 15.73
CA GLN A 28 4.35 -0.93 14.89
C GLN A 28 2.96 -0.32 14.69
N ASP A 29 2.47 0.44 15.68
CA ASP A 29 1.14 1.05 15.67
C ASP A 29 0.96 2.02 14.49
N LEU A 30 1.95 2.84 14.13
CA LEU A 30 1.84 3.79 13.02
C LEU A 30 2.30 3.22 11.68
N THR A 31 2.72 1.96 11.64
CA THR A 31 3.27 1.36 10.42
C THR A 31 2.17 1.04 9.42
N THR A 32 2.25 1.62 8.23
CA THR A 32 1.39 1.25 7.10
C THR A 32 2.05 0.10 6.35
N THR A 33 1.37 -1.04 6.29
CA THR A 33 1.79 -2.20 5.48
C THR A 33 1.08 -2.17 4.13
N ILE A 34 1.84 -2.44 3.06
CA ILE A 34 1.36 -2.62 1.70
C ILE A 34 1.79 -4.01 1.23
N GLU A 35 0.85 -4.86 0.88
CA GLU A 35 1.11 -6.25 0.50
C GLU A 35 0.40 -6.63 -0.81
N ILE A 36 1.02 -7.48 -1.63
CA ILE A 36 0.38 -8.19 -2.74
C ILE A 36 -0.10 -9.54 -2.20
N GLU A 37 -1.41 -9.77 -2.22
CA GLU A 37 -2.03 -11.03 -1.78
C GLU A 37 -2.73 -11.72 -2.96
N ASP A 38 -2.58 -13.03 -3.07
CA ASP A 38 -3.24 -13.87 -4.08
C ASP A 38 -4.48 -14.54 -3.46
N GLY A 39 -5.67 -14.14 -3.90
CA GLY A 39 -6.95 -14.65 -3.42
C GLY A 39 -7.48 -15.85 -4.19
N GLY A 40 -6.70 -16.46 -5.09
CA GLY A 40 -7.11 -17.57 -5.95
C GLY A 40 -7.91 -17.17 -7.19
N ALA A 41 -8.47 -15.96 -7.24
CA ALA A 41 -9.07 -15.35 -8.44
C ALA A 41 -8.19 -14.26 -9.07
N GLY A 42 -7.00 -14.03 -8.52
CA GLY A 42 -6.10 -12.95 -8.91
C GLY A 42 -5.42 -12.31 -7.70
N GLU A 43 -4.52 -11.38 -7.99
CA GLU A 43 -3.78 -10.62 -6.99
C GLU A 43 -4.42 -9.27 -6.72
N PHE A 44 -4.39 -8.84 -5.45
CA PHE A 44 -4.84 -7.52 -5.02
C PHE A 44 -3.83 -6.88 -4.08
N VAL A 45 -3.92 -5.55 -3.94
CA VAL A 45 -3.14 -4.80 -2.97
C VAL A 45 -3.92 -4.75 -1.66
N LYS A 46 -3.27 -5.17 -0.58
CA LYS A 46 -3.76 -5.06 0.78
C LYS A 46 -3.02 -3.96 1.51
N LEU A 47 -3.79 -3.04 2.10
CA LEU A 47 -3.32 -1.97 2.95
C LEU A 47 -3.77 -2.23 4.39
N SER A 48 -2.86 -2.11 5.35
CA SER A 48 -3.21 -2.24 6.76
C SER A 48 -2.37 -1.36 7.69
N GLN A 49 -2.97 -0.93 8.80
CA GLN A 49 -2.29 -0.26 9.91
C GLN A 49 -2.84 -0.81 11.23
N GLU A 50 -1.97 -1.27 12.13
CA GLU A 50 -2.37 -1.93 13.38
C GLU A 50 -2.49 -0.94 14.54
N LEU A 51 -3.43 0.01 14.46
CA LEU A 51 -3.86 0.82 15.60
C LEU A 51 -5.02 0.14 16.32
N SER A 52 -4.74 -0.85 17.16
CA SER A 52 -5.69 -1.43 18.14
C SER A 52 -6.93 -2.19 17.62
N GLY A 53 -7.11 -2.38 16.31
CA GLY A 53 -8.26 -3.10 15.74
C GLY A 53 -8.24 -3.04 14.21
N GLU A 54 -8.91 -4.00 13.57
CA GLU A 54 -8.76 -4.33 12.14
C GLU A 54 -9.01 -3.15 11.17
N GLY A 55 -7.95 -2.39 10.87
CA GLY A 55 -7.92 -1.44 9.77
C GLY A 55 -7.27 -2.08 8.54
N LYS A 56 -8.03 -2.89 7.79
CA LYS A 56 -7.58 -3.54 6.56
C LYS A 56 -8.45 -3.11 5.39
N ILE A 57 -7.82 -2.75 4.28
CA ILE A 57 -8.48 -2.41 3.02
C ILE A 57 -7.81 -3.25 1.92
N SER A 58 -8.60 -3.97 1.15
CA SER A 58 -8.15 -4.68 -0.06
C SER A 58 -8.64 -3.92 -1.28
N ILE A 59 -7.76 -3.70 -2.25
CA ILE A 59 -8.02 -2.94 -3.48
C ILE A 59 -7.52 -3.79 -4.64
N ASP A 60 -8.39 -4.09 -5.60
CA ASP A 60 -7.98 -4.82 -6.80
C ASP A 60 -7.21 -3.92 -7.78
N ARG A 61 -6.67 -4.51 -8.85
CA ARG A 61 -5.83 -3.79 -9.82
C ARG A 61 -6.64 -2.75 -10.62
N GLU A 62 -7.90 -3.06 -10.92
CA GLU A 62 -8.79 -2.26 -11.74
C GLU A 62 -9.34 -1.05 -10.96
N GLU A 63 -9.54 -1.19 -9.65
CA GLU A 63 -9.97 -0.16 -8.72
C GLU A 63 -8.87 0.86 -8.44
N TRP A 64 -7.60 0.42 -8.39
CA TRP A 64 -6.48 1.27 -7.95
C TRP A 64 -6.38 2.63 -8.65
N PRO A 65 -6.47 2.75 -9.99
CA PRO A 65 -6.40 4.05 -10.66
C PRO A 65 -7.51 5.01 -10.22
N ILE A 66 -8.71 4.49 -9.94
CA ILE A 66 -9.88 5.27 -9.51
C ILE A 66 -9.68 5.71 -8.05
N VAL A 67 -9.31 4.78 -7.18
CA VAL A 67 -9.03 5.03 -5.76
C VAL A 67 -7.91 6.06 -5.61
N ARG A 68 -6.79 5.89 -6.33
CA ARG A 68 -5.67 6.83 -6.32
C ARG A 68 -6.10 8.24 -6.72
N LYS A 69 -6.85 8.37 -7.83
CA LYS A 69 -7.34 9.68 -8.30
C LYS A 69 -8.25 10.35 -7.26
N ALA A 70 -9.13 9.58 -6.62
CA ALA A 70 -10.01 10.10 -5.58
C ALA A 70 -9.20 10.59 -4.37
N ILE A 71 -8.22 9.81 -3.90
CA ILE A 71 -7.29 10.17 -2.83
C ILE A 71 -6.55 11.48 -3.19
N ASP A 72 -5.95 11.55 -4.37
CA ASP A 72 -5.22 12.74 -4.85
C ASP A 72 -6.13 13.98 -4.87
N THR A 73 -7.37 13.82 -5.33
CA THR A 73 -8.37 14.91 -5.42
C THR A 73 -8.73 15.44 -4.03
N VAL A 74 -8.96 14.55 -3.06
CA VAL A 74 -9.32 14.92 -1.69
C VAL A 74 -8.16 15.63 -1.00
N PHE A 75 -6.93 15.17 -1.17
CA PHE A 75 -5.76 15.87 -0.63
C PHE A 75 -5.58 17.28 -1.19
N ALA A 76 -5.85 17.48 -2.49
CA ALA A 76 -5.82 18.80 -3.09
C ALA A 76 -6.87 19.75 -2.48
N GLU A 77 -8.08 19.26 -2.21
CA GLU A 77 -9.14 20.05 -1.57
C GLU A 77 -8.80 20.39 -0.11
N ILE A 78 -8.22 19.45 0.64
CA ILE A 78 -7.72 19.71 2.01
C ILE A 78 -6.68 20.84 2.00
N ALA A 79 -5.66 20.73 1.14
CA ALA A 79 -4.59 21.73 1.05
C ALA A 79 -5.11 23.14 0.71
N LYS A 80 -6.09 23.21 -0.20
CA LYS A 80 -6.78 24.46 -0.56
C LYS A 80 -7.52 25.06 0.64
N ASN A 81 -8.23 24.24 1.41
CA ASN A 81 -8.99 24.70 2.57
C ASN A 81 -8.06 25.21 3.68
N GLU A 82 -6.97 24.51 3.98
CA GLU A 82 -5.98 24.97 4.95
C GLU A 82 -5.27 26.27 4.54
N HIS A 83 -4.99 26.44 3.24
CA HIS A 83 -4.44 27.69 2.71
C HIS A 83 -5.41 28.87 2.92
N ASN A 84 -6.71 28.65 2.66
CA ASN A 84 -7.74 29.67 2.85
C ASN A 84 -7.93 30.03 4.33
N SER A 85 -7.83 29.07 5.25
CA SER A 85 -7.92 29.32 6.70
C SER A 85 -6.74 30.09 7.29
N LYS A 86 -5.58 30.10 6.61
CA LYS A 86 -4.37 30.82 7.05
C LYS A 86 -4.24 32.23 6.47
N LYS A 87 -5.18 32.67 5.63
CA LYS A 87 -5.18 34.03 5.07
C LYS A 87 -5.75 35.00 6.13
N PRO A 88 -5.00 36.02 6.59
CA PRO A 88 -5.57 37.02 7.48
C PRO A 88 -6.71 37.75 6.76
N ALA A 89 -7.77 38.04 7.52
CA ALA A 89 -8.92 38.83 7.07
C ALA A 89 -8.50 40.23 6.59
#